data_AF-A0A0K1SYG8-F1
#
_entry.id   AF-A0A0K1SYG8-F1
#
_cell.length_a   1.000
_cell.length_b   1.000
_cell.length_c   1.000
_cell.angle_alpha   90.00
_cell.angle_beta   90.00
_cell.angle_gamma   90.00
#
_symmetry.space_group_name_H-M   'P 1'
#
loop_
_entity.id
_entity.type
_entity.pdbx_description
1 polymer ?
#
loop_
_entity_poly.entity_id
_entity_poly.type
_entity_poly.pdbx_seq_one_letter_code
_entity_poly.pdbx_strand_id
1 'polypeptide(L)'
;MDILRELDESIDFAKGEIQWKIMLFLSEKGASSISEISKGIGVNKKASIDSIRKIIAKGLVERVKYDIYDLSATGRSLLEKLSTLSYLREPLNGSNGNPKDISSYSNFVQDRNTIDGEMDIMHNLNHYYYFVEIGKAAMINDGKVPVTALSKELGVSKRTIINYLEVLSVRYKFFKRINRKSVSGLKVEWLITDEGKKVLGKIPGIHKMRNNIFLKFILRSTLSTRLDYAIFKLLIIFAIISPIIFYFYKSPIDHIAATIWLYFLVFYTLSSIMAFLGTRK
;
A
#
# COMPACT_ATOMS: atom_id res chain seq x y z
N MET A 1 4.00 7.61 35.10
CA MET A 1 5.25 7.21 34.43
C MET A 1 5.61 5.75 34.68
N ASP A 2 4.94 5.06 35.61
CA ASP A 2 5.32 3.70 36.04
C ASP A 2 4.96 2.60 35.03
N ILE A 3 3.88 2.76 34.26
CA ILE A 3 3.44 1.77 33.25
C ILE A 3 4.50 1.59 32.16
N LEU A 4 5.09 2.69 31.66
CA LEU A 4 6.15 2.61 30.65
C LEU A 4 7.43 1.97 31.20
N ARG A 5 7.72 2.14 32.50
CA ARG A 5 8.89 1.54 33.15
C ARG A 5 8.71 0.04 33.41
N GLU A 6 7.50 -0.36 33.80
CA GLU A 6 7.11 -1.77 33.99
C GLU A 6 7.06 -2.53 32.65
N LEU A 7 6.65 -1.83 31.58
CA LEU A 7 6.75 -2.33 30.21
C LEU A 7 8.22 -2.48 29.77
N ASP A 8 9.07 -1.46 29.95
CA ASP A 8 10.51 -1.47 29.58
C ASP A 8 11.31 -2.57 30.31
N GLU A 9 10.95 -2.92 31.55
CA GLU A 9 11.54 -4.05 32.28
C GLU A 9 11.11 -5.42 31.73
N SER A 10 9.90 -5.55 31.18
CA SER A 10 9.35 -6.84 30.72
C SER A 10 9.79 -7.23 29.30
N ILE A 11 10.00 -6.24 28.44
CA ILE A 11 10.39 -6.43 27.05
C ILE A 11 11.37 -5.31 26.75
N ASP A 12 12.59 -5.64 26.37
CA ASP A 12 13.57 -4.70 25.81
C ASP A 12 12.95 -4.02 24.56
N PHE A 13 12.20 -2.93 24.77
CA PHE A 13 11.18 -2.39 23.85
C PHE A 13 11.82 -1.88 22.55
N ALA A 14 13.08 -1.46 22.64
CA ALA A 14 13.86 -0.95 21.52
C ALA A 14 14.50 -2.04 20.63
N LYS A 15 14.62 -3.29 21.09
CA LYS A 15 15.37 -4.35 20.39
C LYS A 15 14.53 -5.55 19.92
N GLY A 16 13.24 -5.58 20.25
CA GLY A 16 12.37 -6.75 20.10
C GLY A 16 11.41 -6.78 18.90
N GLU A 17 11.69 -6.12 17.77
CA GLU A 17 10.73 -6.00 16.64
C GLU A 17 10.11 -7.35 16.20
N ILE A 18 10.93 -8.40 16.09
CA ILE A 18 10.45 -9.75 15.70
C ILE A 18 9.55 -10.34 16.79
N GLN A 19 9.87 -10.12 18.07
CA GLN A 19 9.08 -10.59 19.21
C GLN A 19 7.69 -9.95 19.20
N TRP A 20 7.62 -8.64 18.94
CA TRP A 20 6.36 -7.90 18.78
C TRP A 20 5.52 -8.41 17.63
N LYS A 21 6.13 -8.58 16.46
CA LYS A 21 5.45 -9.09 15.28
C LYS A 21 4.85 -10.48 15.54
N ILE A 22 5.56 -11.34 16.26
CA ILE A 22 5.04 -12.66 16.65
C ILE A 22 3.85 -12.53 17.61
N MET A 23 3.94 -11.71 18.65
CA MET A 23 2.85 -11.53 19.61
C MET A 23 1.58 -10.97 18.95
N LEU A 24 1.72 -9.97 18.08
CA LEU A 24 0.60 -9.41 17.31
C LEU A 24 0.00 -10.44 16.35
N PHE A 25 0.85 -11.22 15.66
CA PHE A 25 0.40 -12.27 14.77
C PHE A 25 -0.41 -13.35 15.50
N LEU A 26 0.06 -13.77 16.68
CA LEU A 26 -0.67 -14.74 17.52
C LEU A 26 -1.95 -14.13 18.10
N SER A 27 -1.98 -12.84 18.42
CA SER A 27 -3.21 -12.16 18.86
C SER A 27 -4.26 -12.08 17.76
N GLU A 28 -3.85 -11.87 16.50
CA GLU A 28 -4.76 -11.72 15.36
C GLU A 28 -5.25 -13.07 14.83
N LYS A 29 -4.34 -14.07 14.77
CA LYS A 29 -4.62 -15.37 14.13
C LYS A 29 -4.91 -16.49 15.13
N GLY A 30 -4.50 -16.35 16.39
CA GLY A 30 -4.52 -17.42 17.39
C GLY A 30 -3.38 -18.44 17.20
N ALA A 31 -3.52 -19.57 17.89
CA ALA A 31 -2.52 -20.64 17.95
C ALA A 31 -1.98 -21.02 16.56
N SER A 32 -0.67 -20.88 16.35
CA SER A 32 -0.04 -21.02 15.03
C SER A 32 1.29 -21.75 15.07
N SER A 33 1.63 -22.44 13.97
CA SER A 33 2.91 -23.13 13.82
C SER A 33 4.09 -22.17 13.55
N ILE A 34 5.34 -22.61 13.76
CA ILE A 34 6.52 -21.79 13.44
C ILE A 34 6.53 -21.37 11.96
N SER A 35 6.04 -22.27 11.09
CA SER A 35 6.05 -22.07 9.66
C SER A 35 5.10 -20.94 9.27
N GLU A 36 3.92 -20.93 9.87
CA GLU A 36 2.89 -19.92 9.66
C GLU A 36 3.29 -18.58 10.27
N ILE A 37 3.87 -18.59 11.47
CA ILE A 37 4.38 -17.40 12.13
C ILE A 37 5.48 -16.77 11.26
N SER A 38 6.48 -17.55 10.83
CA SER A 38 7.58 -17.06 9.99
C SER A 38 7.09 -16.44 8.68
N LYS A 39 6.10 -17.08 8.04
CA LYS A 39 5.50 -16.61 6.80
C LYS A 39 4.64 -15.37 7.02
N GLY A 40 3.91 -15.32 8.13
CA GLY A 40 3.02 -14.22 8.51
C GLY A 40 3.76 -12.94 8.85
N ILE A 41 4.90 -13.04 9.55
CA ILE A 41 5.71 -11.89 9.94
C ILE A 41 6.80 -11.53 8.92
N GLY A 42 7.00 -12.36 7.90
CA GLY A 42 7.99 -12.14 6.83
C GLY A 42 9.44 -12.31 7.28
N VAL A 43 9.71 -13.21 8.23
CA VAL A 43 11.05 -13.45 8.81
C VAL A 43 11.46 -14.90 8.58
N ASN A 44 12.76 -15.19 8.47
CA ASN A 44 13.22 -16.56 8.30
C ASN A 44 12.86 -17.45 9.52
N LYS A 45 12.72 -18.77 9.29
CA LYS A 45 12.34 -19.73 10.34
C LYS A 45 13.30 -19.73 11.52
N LYS A 46 14.61 -19.58 11.30
CA LYS A 46 15.62 -19.60 12.36
C LYS A 46 15.46 -18.43 13.35
N ALA A 47 15.28 -17.22 12.83
CA ALA A 47 15.04 -16.02 13.64
C ALA A 47 13.66 -16.05 14.31
N SER A 48 12.66 -16.65 13.67
CA SER A 48 11.36 -16.90 14.28
C SER A 48 11.49 -17.86 15.48
N ILE A 49 12.25 -18.95 15.35
CA ILE A 49 12.48 -19.92 16.43
C ILE A 49 13.21 -19.26 17.60
N ASP A 50 14.28 -18.51 17.32
CA ASP A 50 15.03 -17.79 18.34
C ASP A 50 14.16 -16.79 19.10
N SER A 51 13.33 -16.03 18.36
CA SER A 51 12.43 -15.04 18.94
C SER A 51 11.32 -15.70 19.76
N ILE A 52 10.71 -16.79 19.26
CA ILE A 52 9.72 -17.58 20.02
C ILE A 52 10.30 -18.12 21.31
N ARG A 53 11.52 -18.68 21.29
CA ARG A 53 12.18 -19.16 22.51
C ARG A 53 12.36 -18.04 23.54
N LYS A 54 12.75 -16.84 23.10
CA LYS A 54 12.92 -15.67 23.98
C LYS A 54 11.61 -15.21 24.60
N ILE A 55 10.52 -15.15 23.84
CA ILE A 55 9.19 -14.74 24.38
C ILE A 55 8.49 -15.83 25.20
N ILE A 56 8.80 -17.11 24.96
CA ILE A 56 8.42 -18.22 25.86
C ILE A 56 9.16 -18.09 27.19
N ALA A 57 10.48 -17.82 27.17
CA ALA A 57 11.26 -17.63 28.38
C ALA A 57 10.75 -16.45 29.23
N LYS A 58 10.15 -15.44 28.58
CA LYS A 58 9.48 -14.29 29.23
C LYS A 58 8.04 -14.59 29.69
N GLY A 59 7.52 -15.79 29.43
CA GLY A 59 6.16 -16.18 29.79
C GLY A 59 5.06 -15.45 29.01
N LEU A 60 5.36 -14.87 27.83
CA LEU A 60 4.40 -14.12 26.99
C LEU A 60 3.72 -15.00 25.93
N VAL A 61 4.37 -16.10 25.58
CA VAL A 61 3.88 -17.10 24.61
C VAL A 61 4.05 -18.46 25.25
N GLU A 62 3.12 -19.35 24.99
CA GLU A 62 3.16 -20.73 25.45
C GLU A 62 3.09 -21.70 24.27
N ARG A 63 3.67 -22.88 24.46
CA ARG A 63 3.59 -23.96 23.49
C ARG A 63 2.36 -24.79 23.82
N VAL A 64 1.37 -24.76 22.93
CA VAL A 64 0.11 -25.50 23.09
C VAL A 64 0.32 -26.97 22.74
N LYS A 65 0.90 -27.26 21.57
CA LYS A 65 1.12 -28.63 21.09
C LYS A 65 2.21 -28.71 20.03
N TYR A 66 3.22 -29.55 20.23
CA TYR A 66 4.36 -29.73 19.31
C TYR A 66 5.02 -28.41 18.92
N ASP A 67 4.75 -27.92 17.71
CA ASP A 67 5.30 -26.67 17.15
C ASP A 67 4.24 -25.58 17.03
N ILE A 68 3.11 -25.72 17.73
CA ILE A 68 2.03 -24.73 17.79
C ILE A 68 2.21 -23.89 19.05
N TYR A 69 2.21 -22.58 18.86
CA TYR A 69 2.39 -21.58 19.91
C TYR A 69 1.18 -20.64 19.96
N ASP A 70 0.82 -20.18 21.14
CA ASP A 70 -0.24 -19.20 21.38
C ASP A 70 0.20 -18.19 22.46
N LEU A 71 -0.50 -17.07 22.58
CA LEU A 71 -0.28 -16.12 23.65
C LEU A 71 -0.67 -16.72 25.00
N SER A 72 0.21 -16.57 25.99
CA SER A 72 -0.12 -16.88 27.38
C SER A 72 -1.11 -15.85 27.94
N ALA A 73 -1.68 -16.12 29.12
CA ALA A 73 -2.52 -15.15 29.83
C ALA A 73 -1.79 -13.80 30.04
N THR A 74 -0.50 -13.85 30.40
CA THR A 74 0.36 -12.67 30.57
C THR A 74 0.57 -11.92 29.25
N GLY A 75 0.81 -12.65 28.15
CA GLY A 75 0.98 -12.05 26.83
C GLY A 75 -0.27 -11.35 26.33
N ARG A 76 -1.45 -11.91 26.60
CA ARG A 76 -2.76 -11.30 26.27
C ARG A 76 -3.00 -10.04 27.09
N SER A 77 -2.77 -10.10 28.41
CA SER A 77 -2.93 -8.94 29.31
C SER A 77 -2.00 -7.79 28.93
N LEU A 78 -0.77 -8.11 28.50
CA LEU A 78 0.20 -7.10 28.05
C LEU A 78 -0.25 -6.41 26.75
N LEU A 79 -0.77 -7.15 25.78
CA LEU A 79 -1.31 -6.57 24.54
C LEU A 79 -2.56 -5.73 24.80
N GLU A 80 -3.41 -6.15 25.74
CA GLU A 80 -4.59 -5.40 26.15
C GLU A 80 -4.21 -4.05 26.77
N LYS A 81 -3.24 -4.03 27.69
CA LYS A 81 -2.69 -2.79 28.28
C LYS A 81 -2.05 -1.86 27.23
N LEU A 82 -1.47 -2.40 26.16
CA LEU A 82 -0.94 -1.59 25.07
C LEU A 82 -2.04 -1.01 24.18
N SER A 83 -3.09 -1.78 23.94
CA SER A 83 -4.24 -1.29 23.18
C SER A 83 -4.87 -0.09 23.89
N THR A 84 -5.03 -0.13 25.21
CA THR A 84 -5.58 1.00 25.97
C THR A 84 -4.67 2.24 25.94
N LEU A 85 -3.34 2.06 25.98
CA LEU A 85 -2.38 3.18 25.82
C LEU A 85 -2.40 3.80 24.42
N SER A 86 -2.67 3.01 23.38
CA SER A 86 -2.77 3.53 22.01
C SER A 86 -3.98 4.46 21.81
N TYR A 87 -5.08 4.23 22.55
CA TYR A 87 -6.27 5.08 22.54
C TYR A 87 -6.17 6.30 23.47
N LEU A 88 -5.29 6.28 24.49
CA LEU A 88 -5.03 7.44 25.36
C LEU A 88 -4.26 8.57 24.65
N ARG A 89 -3.77 8.35 23.42
CA ARG A 89 -3.03 9.35 22.64
C ARG A 89 -3.90 10.22 21.74
N GLU A 90 -5.20 9.95 21.63
CA GLU A 90 -6.16 10.92 21.10
C GLU A 90 -6.77 11.72 22.26
N PRO A 91 -6.62 13.07 22.30
CA PRO A 91 -7.46 13.87 23.17
C PRO A 91 -8.85 13.92 22.54
N LEU A 92 -9.70 12.95 22.88
CA LEU A 92 -11.13 13.12 22.73
C LEU A 92 -11.56 14.20 23.74
N ASN A 93 -11.84 15.39 23.21
CA ASN A 93 -12.55 16.43 23.91
C ASN A 93 -13.81 15.85 24.56
N GLY A 94 -13.86 15.93 25.89
CA GLY A 94 -15.09 15.91 26.68
C GLY A 94 -15.77 14.56 26.82
N SER A 95 -15.41 13.82 27.86
CA SER A 95 -16.43 13.18 28.71
C SER A 95 -15.81 12.76 30.05
N ASN A 96 -16.31 13.34 31.13
CA ASN A 96 -16.16 12.80 32.48
C ASN A 96 -16.87 11.45 32.54
N GLY A 97 -16.12 10.35 32.50
CA GLY A 97 -16.67 9.00 32.60
C GLY A 97 -15.87 8.15 33.60
N ASN A 98 -16.54 7.73 34.66
CA ASN A 98 -16.01 6.91 35.75
C ASN A 98 -15.55 5.52 35.26
N PRO A 99 -14.49 4.89 35.83
CA PRO A 99 -13.92 3.64 35.32
C PRO A 99 -14.69 2.40 35.79
N LYS A 100 -15.96 2.26 35.40
CA LYS A 100 -16.78 1.06 35.67
C LYS A 100 -17.36 0.36 34.43
N ASP A 101 -17.16 0.88 33.23
CA ASP A 101 -17.69 0.29 31.98
C ASP A 101 -16.71 -0.68 31.28
N ILE A 102 -16.01 -1.52 32.06
CA ILE A 102 -15.08 -2.53 31.51
C ILE A 102 -15.83 -3.75 30.94
N SER A 103 -17.08 -3.98 31.34
CA SER A 103 -17.92 -5.08 30.82
C SER A 103 -18.51 -4.84 29.43
N SER A 104 -18.56 -3.59 28.97
CA SER A 104 -18.99 -3.25 27.60
C SER A 104 -17.84 -3.40 26.58
N TYR A 105 -16.59 -3.46 27.03
CA TYR A 105 -15.41 -3.60 26.16
C TYR A 105 -15.20 -5.03 25.64
N SER A 106 -15.60 -6.06 26.40
CA SER A 106 -15.47 -7.46 25.96
C SER A 106 -16.39 -7.78 24.77
N ASN A 107 -17.53 -7.10 24.66
CA ASN A 107 -18.46 -7.26 23.54
C ASN A 107 -17.98 -6.55 22.26
N PHE A 108 -17.06 -5.58 22.37
CA PHE A 108 -16.43 -4.90 21.23
C PHE A 108 -15.29 -5.70 20.59
N VAL A 109 -14.67 -6.62 21.35
CA VAL A 109 -13.58 -7.47 20.86
C VAL A 109 -14.10 -8.65 20.03
N GLN A 110 -15.38 -9.01 20.19
CA GLN A 110 -15.98 -10.16 19.52
C GLN A 110 -16.50 -9.85 18.09
N ASP A 111 -16.44 -8.60 17.64
CA ASP A 111 -16.95 -8.15 16.33
C ASP A 111 -15.86 -7.84 15.30
N ARG A 112 -14.66 -8.45 15.40
CA ARG A 112 -13.56 -8.29 14.43
C ARG A 112 -13.62 -9.21 13.22
N ASN A 113 -14.76 -9.82 12.91
CA ASN A 113 -14.91 -10.62 11.68
C ASN A 113 -15.20 -9.77 10.43
N THR A 114 -15.28 -8.45 10.56
CA THR A 114 -15.33 -7.51 9.43
C THR A 114 -14.33 -6.39 9.66
N ILE A 115 -13.05 -6.65 9.38
CA ILE A 115 -12.09 -5.58 9.16
C ILE A 115 -12.66 -4.75 8.00
N ASP A 116 -13.14 -3.55 8.30
CA ASP A 116 -13.47 -2.57 7.27
C ASP A 116 -12.15 -2.18 6.59
N GLY A 117 -11.86 -2.85 5.49
CA GLY A 117 -10.63 -2.68 4.74
C GLY A 117 -10.42 -1.24 4.26
N GLU A 118 -11.49 -0.44 4.19
CA GLU A 118 -11.41 0.99 3.89
C GLU A 118 -10.78 1.78 5.04
N MET A 119 -11.27 1.62 6.27
CA MET A 119 -10.72 2.33 7.43
C MET A 119 -9.31 1.85 7.79
N ASP A 120 -9.06 0.54 7.70
CA ASP A 120 -7.74 -0.02 8.01
C ASP A 120 -6.66 0.45 7.03
N ILE A 121 -6.98 0.60 5.73
CA ILE A 121 -5.97 1.04 4.77
C ILE A 121 -5.58 2.51 4.98
N MET A 122 -6.52 3.36 5.42
CA MET A 122 -6.27 4.78 5.66
C MET A 122 -5.35 5.01 6.86
N HIS A 123 -5.33 4.10 7.83
CA HIS A 123 -4.43 4.18 8.99
C HIS A 123 -3.00 3.72 8.69
N ASN A 124 -2.77 3.04 7.56
CA ASN A 124 -1.43 2.64 7.13
C ASN A 124 -0.99 3.46 5.91
N LEU A 125 -0.22 4.52 6.17
CA LEU A 125 0.24 5.45 5.13
C LEU A 125 0.91 4.78 3.93
N ASN A 126 1.71 3.74 4.18
CA ASN A 126 2.39 3.00 3.12
C ASN A 126 1.39 2.20 2.30
N HIS A 127 0.49 1.44 2.94
CA HIS A 127 -0.54 0.67 2.24
C HIS A 127 -1.46 1.59 1.43
N TYR A 128 -1.86 2.72 2.02
CA TYR A 128 -2.65 3.74 1.35
C TYR A 128 -1.94 4.32 0.12
N TYR A 129 -0.69 4.74 0.26
CA TYR A 129 0.11 5.28 -0.85
C TYR A 129 0.20 4.28 -2.01
N TYR A 130 0.61 3.04 -1.73
CA TYR A 130 0.73 2.02 -2.76
C TYR A 130 -0.62 1.61 -3.33
N PHE A 131 -1.70 1.59 -2.54
CA PHE A 131 -3.05 1.37 -3.04
C PHE A 131 -3.48 2.43 -4.05
N VAL A 132 -3.23 3.70 -3.74
CA VAL A 132 -3.53 4.81 -4.65
C VAL A 132 -2.74 4.68 -5.95
N GLU A 133 -1.43 4.48 -5.90
CA GLU A 133 -0.59 4.43 -7.10
C GLU A 133 -0.83 3.17 -7.95
N ILE A 134 -0.95 2.00 -7.32
CA ILE A 134 -1.29 0.75 -8.00
C ILE A 134 -2.71 0.82 -8.56
N GLY A 135 -3.65 1.38 -7.80
CA GLY A 135 -5.04 1.57 -8.21
C GLY A 135 -5.15 2.50 -9.42
N LYS A 136 -4.40 3.61 -9.45
CA LYS A 136 -4.31 4.50 -10.61
C LYS A 136 -3.81 3.75 -11.84
N ALA A 137 -2.69 3.04 -11.69
CA ALA A 137 -2.10 2.26 -12.78
C ALA A 137 -3.08 1.20 -13.31
N ALA A 138 -3.78 0.50 -12.41
CA ALA A 138 -4.82 -0.45 -12.78
C ALA A 138 -5.96 0.23 -13.55
N MET A 139 -6.43 1.38 -13.09
CA MET A 139 -7.57 2.08 -13.71
C MET A 139 -7.26 2.60 -15.13
N ILE A 140 -6.01 2.97 -15.39
CA ILE A 140 -5.53 3.40 -16.73
C ILE A 140 -5.37 2.20 -17.68
N ASN A 141 -5.12 1.00 -17.14
CA ASN A 141 -4.81 -0.22 -17.90
C ASN A 141 -5.95 -1.25 -17.82
N ASP A 142 -7.20 -0.78 -17.94
CA ASP A 142 -8.39 -1.65 -18.02
C ASP A 142 -8.54 -2.60 -16.82
N GLY A 143 -8.15 -2.12 -15.64
CA GLY A 143 -8.16 -2.84 -14.37
C GLY A 143 -6.92 -3.70 -14.11
N LYS A 144 -6.01 -3.85 -15.07
CA LYS A 144 -4.80 -4.68 -14.95
C LYS A 144 -3.64 -3.87 -14.39
N VAL A 145 -2.85 -4.44 -13.50
CA VAL A 145 -1.69 -3.76 -12.92
C VAL A 145 -0.43 -4.01 -13.77
N PRO A 146 0.16 -2.97 -14.41
CA PRO A 146 1.39 -3.13 -15.18
C PRO A 146 2.63 -3.08 -14.27
N VAL A 147 2.88 -4.16 -13.50
CA VAL A 147 3.92 -4.21 -12.45
C VAL A 147 5.29 -3.68 -12.91
N THR A 148 5.75 -4.06 -14.10
CA THR A 148 7.06 -3.64 -14.63
C THR A 148 7.12 -2.16 -14.98
N ALA A 149 6.05 -1.60 -15.55
CA ALA A 149 6.03 -0.17 -15.88
C ALA A 149 5.89 0.66 -14.59
N LEU A 150 5.01 0.22 -13.69
CA LEU A 150 4.78 0.89 -12.41
C LEU A 150 6.02 0.89 -11.52
N SER A 151 6.78 -0.22 -11.48
CA SER A 151 8.02 -0.29 -10.70
C SER A 151 9.05 0.74 -11.19
N LYS A 152 9.14 0.93 -12.51
CA LYS A 152 10.03 1.94 -13.11
C LYS A 152 9.55 3.36 -12.80
N GLU A 153 8.25 3.62 -12.92
CA GLU A 153 7.67 4.94 -12.65
C GLU A 153 7.85 5.37 -11.20
N LEU A 154 7.63 4.44 -10.26
CA LEU A 154 7.76 4.72 -8.82
C LEU A 154 9.21 4.67 -8.32
N GLY A 155 10.17 4.26 -9.16
CA GLY A 155 11.58 4.10 -8.75
C GLY A 155 11.80 3.01 -7.71
N VAL A 156 10.96 1.97 -7.67
CA VAL A 156 11.04 0.87 -6.70
C VAL A 156 11.21 -0.48 -7.38
N SER A 157 11.62 -1.50 -6.61
CA SER A 157 11.77 -2.85 -7.15
C SER A 157 10.41 -3.44 -7.55
N LYS A 158 10.41 -4.32 -8.57
CA LYS A 158 9.21 -5.13 -8.92
C LYS A 158 8.70 -5.93 -7.72
N ARG A 159 9.61 -6.42 -6.87
CA ARG A 159 9.27 -7.20 -5.68
C ARG A 159 8.51 -6.36 -4.66
N THR A 160 8.86 -5.08 -4.50
CA THR A 160 8.15 -4.14 -3.62
C THR A 160 6.69 -4.02 -4.05
N ILE A 161 6.44 -3.80 -5.35
CA ILE A 161 5.07 -3.72 -5.90
C ILE A 161 4.30 -5.02 -5.68
N ILE A 162 4.94 -6.17 -5.90
CA ILE A 162 4.33 -7.49 -5.68
C ILE A 162 3.98 -7.71 -4.21
N ASN A 163 4.85 -7.35 -3.27
CA ASN A 163 4.59 -7.49 -1.85
C ASN A 163 3.37 -6.65 -1.43
N TYR A 164 3.26 -5.41 -1.91
CA TYR A 164 2.07 -4.59 -1.63
C TYR A 164 0.83 -5.12 -2.32
N LEU A 165 0.91 -5.64 -3.55
CA LEU A 165 -0.21 -6.32 -4.21
C LEU A 165 -0.69 -7.54 -3.44
N GLU A 166 0.22 -8.33 -2.88
CA GLU A 166 -0.12 -9.48 -2.02
C GLU A 166 -0.89 -9.02 -0.78
N VAL A 167 -0.43 -7.96 -0.10
CA VAL A 167 -1.13 -7.37 1.05
C VAL A 167 -2.50 -6.83 0.65
N LEU A 168 -2.57 -6.02 -0.42
CA LEU A 168 -3.81 -5.42 -0.94
C LEU A 168 -4.81 -6.46 -1.45
N SER A 169 -4.34 -7.64 -1.82
CA SER A 169 -5.19 -8.75 -2.25
C SER A 169 -5.68 -9.61 -1.08
N VAL A 170 -4.80 -9.96 -0.14
CA VAL A 170 -5.13 -10.89 0.95
C VAL A 170 -5.85 -10.17 2.10
N ARG A 171 -5.28 -9.06 2.58
CA ARG A 171 -5.82 -8.31 3.74
C ARG A 171 -7.05 -7.50 3.34
N TYR A 172 -6.94 -6.73 2.27
CA TYR A 172 -7.95 -5.75 1.88
C TYR A 172 -8.91 -6.23 0.78
N LYS A 173 -8.58 -7.32 0.06
CA LYS A 173 -9.38 -7.84 -1.07
C LYS A 173 -9.62 -6.83 -2.21
N PHE A 174 -8.80 -5.79 -2.31
CA PHE A 174 -8.87 -4.75 -3.36
C PHE A 174 -8.31 -5.21 -4.70
N PHE A 175 -7.47 -6.25 -4.69
CA PHE A 175 -6.91 -6.86 -5.90
C PHE A 175 -7.08 -8.37 -5.88
N LYS A 176 -7.09 -8.97 -7.07
CA LYS A 176 -7.07 -10.41 -7.28
C LYS A 176 -5.92 -10.80 -8.18
N ARG A 177 -5.28 -11.92 -7.83
CA ARG A 177 -4.25 -12.56 -8.64
C ARG A 177 -4.90 -13.52 -9.63
N ILE A 178 -4.56 -13.42 -10.91
CA ILE A 178 -5.01 -14.33 -11.96
C ILE A 178 -3.79 -14.92 -12.65
N ASN A 179 -3.82 -16.24 -12.86
CA ASN A 179 -2.82 -16.93 -13.68
C ASN A 179 -3.37 -17.04 -15.10
N ARG A 180 -2.74 -16.36 -16.06
CA ARG A 180 -3.14 -16.40 -17.46
C ARG A 180 -2.13 -17.21 -18.26
N LYS A 181 -2.60 -18.12 -19.11
CA LYS A 181 -1.74 -18.79 -20.09
C LYS A 181 -1.29 -17.76 -21.14
N SER A 182 0.02 -17.58 -21.26
CA SER A 182 0.70 -16.83 -22.31
C SER A 182 1.41 -17.81 -23.23
N VAL A 183 1.77 -17.34 -24.44
CA VAL A 183 2.57 -18.10 -25.42
C VAL A 183 3.89 -18.60 -24.80
N SER A 184 4.45 -17.85 -23.84
CA SER A 184 5.68 -18.21 -23.11
C SER A 184 5.45 -18.92 -21.75
N GLY A 185 4.25 -19.45 -21.50
CA GLY A 185 3.89 -20.12 -20.25
C GLY A 185 2.90 -19.36 -19.36
N LEU A 186 2.76 -19.77 -18.10
CA LEU A 186 1.85 -19.14 -17.14
C LEU A 186 2.38 -17.78 -16.70
N LYS A 187 1.65 -16.71 -17.02
CA LYS A 187 1.94 -15.34 -16.58
C LYS A 187 0.99 -14.96 -15.44
N VAL A 188 1.57 -14.50 -14.33
CA VAL A 188 0.82 -13.96 -13.20
C VAL A 188 0.41 -12.52 -13.53
N GLU A 189 -0.88 -12.25 -13.50
CA GLU A 189 -1.46 -10.91 -13.66
C GLU A 189 -2.24 -10.53 -12.40
N TRP A 190 -2.32 -9.24 -12.11
CA TRP A 190 -3.08 -8.69 -11.00
C TRP A 190 -4.16 -7.76 -11.53
N LEU A 191 -5.37 -7.91 -11.01
CA LEU A 191 -6.55 -7.15 -11.41
C LEU A 191 -7.20 -6.50 -10.20
N ILE A 192 -7.62 -5.25 -10.34
CA ILE A 192 -8.41 -4.58 -9.30
C ILE A 192 -9.81 -5.23 -9.20
N THR A 193 -10.29 -5.44 -7.98
CA THR A 193 -11.64 -5.96 -7.70
C THR A 193 -12.66 -4.83 -7.72
N ASP A 194 -13.95 -5.17 -7.72
CA ASP A 194 -14.99 -4.14 -7.69
C ASP A 194 -15.02 -3.38 -6.35
N GLU A 195 -14.69 -4.06 -5.25
CA GLU A 195 -14.47 -3.41 -3.96
C GLU A 195 -13.30 -2.41 -4.05
N GLY A 196 -12.14 -2.83 -4.56
CA GLY A 196 -11.00 -1.95 -4.75
C GLY A 196 -11.33 -0.73 -5.63
N LYS A 197 -12.14 -0.90 -6.68
CA LYS A 197 -12.61 0.22 -7.52
C LYS A 197 -13.53 1.18 -6.76
N LYS A 198 -14.42 0.65 -5.91
CA LYS A 198 -15.34 1.44 -5.09
C LYS A 198 -14.57 2.32 -4.10
N VAL A 199 -13.62 1.73 -3.37
CA VAL A 199 -12.75 2.47 -2.43
C VAL A 199 -11.89 3.49 -3.17
N LEU A 200 -11.22 3.08 -4.26
CA LEU A 200 -10.39 3.98 -5.05
C LEU A 200 -11.20 5.16 -5.63
N GLY A 201 -12.45 4.91 -6.00
CA GLY A 201 -13.37 5.93 -6.52
C GLY A 201 -13.76 7.01 -5.51
N LYS A 202 -13.60 6.76 -4.21
CA LYS A 202 -13.81 7.75 -3.13
C LYS A 202 -12.62 8.71 -2.99
N ILE A 203 -11.44 8.35 -3.49
CA ILE A 203 -10.23 9.15 -3.32
C ILE A 203 -10.27 10.39 -4.22
N PRO A 204 -10.07 11.59 -3.64
CA PRO A 204 -9.98 12.82 -4.41
C PRO A 204 -8.94 12.73 -5.54
N GLY A 205 -9.29 13.21 -6.73
CA GLY A 205 -8.43 13.15 -7.93
C GLY A 205 -8.61 11.89 -8.79
N ILE A 206 -8.98 10.73 -8.21
CA ILE A 206 -9.28 9.52 -9.00
C ILE A 206 -10.55 9.72 -9.83
N HIS A 207 -11.56 10.40 -9.28
CA HIS A 207 -12.81 10.66 -9.99
C HIS A 207 -12.58 11.40 -11.32
N LYS A 208 -11.70 12.40 -11.33
CA LYS A 208 -11.34 13.16 -12.56
C LYS A 208 -10.70 12.24 -13.59
N MET A 209 -9.80 11.35 -13.15
CA MET A 209 -9.12 10.39 -14.02
C MET A 209 -10.05 9.30 -14.56
N ARG A 210 -11.04 8.86 -13.77
CA ARG A 210 -11.97 7.79 -14.17
C ARG A 210 -12.81 8.17 -15.37
N ASN A 211 -13.29 9.41 -15.41
CA ASN A 211 -14.28 9.84 -16.39
C ASN A 211 -13.66 10.53 -17.62
N ASN A 212 -12.36 10.85 -17.58
CA ASN A 212 -11.68 11.54 -18.68
C ASN A 212 -10.86 10.56 -19.54
N ILE A 213 -11.40 10.21 -20.71
CA ILE A 213 -10.78 9.28 -21.67
C ILE A 213 -9.45 9.83 -22.20
N PHE A 214 -9.39 11.13 -22.49
CA PHE A 214 -8.18 11.80 -22.96
C PHE A 214 -7.05 11.75 -21.92
N LEU A 215 -7.39 11.98 -20.66
CA LEU A 215 -6.44 11.88 -19.55
C LEU A 215 -5.91 10.44 -19.41
N LYS A 216 -6.77 9.42 -19.51
CA LYS A 216 -6.32 8.02 -19.53
C LYS A 216 -5.40 7.73 -20.70
N PHE A 217 -5.71 8.27 -21.88
CA PHE A 217 -4.88 8.09 -23.07
C PHE A 217 -3.48 8.68 -22.89
N ILE A 218 -3.37 9.91 -22.38
CA ILE A 218 -2.07 10.54 -22.08
C ILE A 218 -1.29 9.68 -21.10
N LEU A 219 -1.89 9.35 -19.96
CA LEU A 219 -1.22 8.61 -18.88
C LEU A 219 -0.79 7.20 -19.32
N ARG A 220 -1.63 6.53 -20.12
CA ARG A 220 -1.33 5.21 -20.69
C ARG A 220 -0.17 5.28 -21.68
N SER A 221 -0.15 6.30 -22.54
CA SER A 221 0.88 6.47 -23.56
C SER A 221 2.24 6.81 -22.95
N THR A 222 2.26 7.58 -21.86
CA THR A 222 3.50 7.96 -21.17
C THR A 222 3.92 6.98 -20.07
N LEU A 223 3.12 5.94 -19.84
CA LEU A 223 3.28 4.98 -18.74
C LEU A 223 3.41 5.68 -17.37
N SER A 224 2.62 6.73 -17.14
CA SER A 224 2.65 7.53 -15.91
C SER A 224 1.36 7.39 -15.11
N THR A 225 1.48 7.48 -13.78
CA THR A 225 0.33 7.53 -12.87
C THR A 225 -0.10 8.95 -12.54
N ARG A 226 0.74 9.94 -12.87
CA ARG A 226 0.53 11.36 -12.59
C ARG A 226 0.63 12.21 -13.85
N LEU A 227 -0.21 13.24 -13.93
CA LEU A 227 -0.36 14.08 -15.12
C LEU A 227 0.84 14.99 -15.36
N ASP A 228 1.39 15.58 -14.31
CA ASP A 228 2.60 16.41 -14.33
C ASP A 228 3.79 15.67 -14.97
N TYR A 229 4.05 14.45 -14.52
CA TYR A 229 5.11 13.60 -15.10
C TYR A 229 4.80 13.19 -16.54
N ALA A 230 3.53 12.91 -16.88
CA ALA A 230 3.14 12.58 -18.23
C ALA A 230 3.37 13.73 -19.22
N ILE A 231 2.96 14.95 -18.84
CA ILE A 231 3.18 16.16 -19.64
C ILE A 231 4.69 16.40 -19.84
N PHE A 232 5.49 16.23 -18.78
CA PHE A 232 6.94 16.39 -18.86
C PHE A 232 7.58 15.38 -19.83
N LYS A 233 7.19 14.09 -19.77
CA LYS A 233 7.67 13.07 -20.72
C LYS A 233 7.28 13.39 -22.16
N LEU A 234 6.04 13.84 -22.39
CA LEU A 234 5.61 14.26 -23.72
C LEU A 234 6.45 15.43 -24.22
N LEU A 235 6.70 16.44 -23.39
CA LEU A 235 7.55 17.57 -23.74
C LEU A 235 8.95 17.13 -24.17
N ILE A 236 9.58 16.19 -23.44
CA ILE A 236 10.88 15.64 -23.83
C ILE A 236 10.81 14.95 -25.20
N ILE A 237 9.77 14.14 -25.43
CA ILE A 237 9.56 13.46 -26.72
C ILE A 237 9.40 14.48 -27.85
N PHE A 238 8.55 15.50 -27.65
CA PHE A 238 8.34 16.58 -28.62
C PHE A 238 9.64 17.33 -28.90
N ALA A 239 10.43 17.66 -27.87
CA ALA A 239 11.71 18.35 -28.00
C ALA A 239 12.75 17.52 -28.78
N ILE A 240 12.88 16.22 -28.50
CA ILE A 240 13.86 15.34 -29.15
C ILE A 240 13.53 15.09 -30.63
N ILE A 241 12.25 14.97 -30.97
CA ILE A 241 11.83 14.68 -32.36
C ILE A 241 11.82 15.95 -33.21
N SER A 242 11.74 17.14 -32.61
CA SER A 242 11.67 18.41 -33.33
C SER A 242 12.79 18.60 -34.37
N PRO A 243 14.08 18.39 -34.06
CA PRO A 243 15.16 18.49 -35.03
C PRO A 243 14.99 17.56 -36.24
N ILE A 244 14.43 16.37 -36.03
CA ILE A 244 14.22 15.37 -37.08
C ILE A 244 13.16 15.88 -38.08
N ILE A 245 12.05 16.42 -37.57
CA ILE A 245 10.97 16.95 -38.42
C ILE A 245 11.47 18.15 -39.25
N PHE A 246 12.25 19.04 -38.65
CA PHE A 246 12.82 20.18 -39.38
C PHE A 246 13.92 19.78 -40.36
N TYR A 247 14.65 18.69 -40.10
CA TYR A 247 15.66 18.16 -41.03
C TYR A 247 15.06 17.54 -42.30
N PHE A 248 13.91 16.87 -42.19
CA PHE A 248 13.23 16.21 -43.32
C PHE A 248 12.23 17.10 -44.06
N TYR A 249 12.18 18.40 -43.72
CA TYR A 249 11.27 19.39 -44.26
C TYR A 249 11.57 19.71 -45.74
N LYS A 250 10.96 18.97 -46.68
CA LYS A 250 11.22 19.11 -48.13
C LYS A 250 9.94 19.25 -48.97
N SER A 251 8.82 18.74 -48.50
CA SER A 251 7.53 18.74 -49.18
C SER A 251 6.55 19.73 -48.53
N PRO A 252 5.60 20.32 -49.27
CA PRO A 252 4.54 21.15 -48.69
C PRO A 252 3.67 20.43 -47.65
N ILE A 253 3.59 19.10 -47.70
CA ILE A 253 2.90 18.30 -46.67
C ILE A 253 3.66 18.36 -45.33
N ASP A 254 4.99 18.47 -45.39
CA ASP A 254 5.84 18.57 -44.20
C ASP A 254 5.64 19.91 -43.48
N HIS A 255 5.18 20.95 -44.19
CA HIS A 255 4.82 22.24 -43.60
C HIS A 255 3.65 22.11 -42.64
N ILE A 256 2.62 21.37 -43.04
CA ILE A 256 1.44 21.12 -42.20
C ILE A 256 1.85 20.29 -40.98
N ALA A 257 2.62 19.22 -41.19
CA ALA A 257 3.11 18.36 -40.11
C ALA A 257 3.98 19.12 -39.09
N ALA A 258 4.93 19.94 -39.55
CA ALA A 258 5.78 20.74 -38.68
C ALA A 258 5.00 21.81 -37.90
N THR A 259 3.98 22.43 -38.53
CA THR A 259 3.11 23.41 -37.87
C THR A 259 2.31 22.76 -36.75
N ILE A 260 1.70 21.60 -37.01
CA ILE A 260 1.00 20.80 -35.99
C ILE A 260 1.97 20.39 -34.87
N TRP A 261 3.19 19.99 -35.22
CA TRP A 261 4.21 19.60 -34.25
C TRP A 261 4.61 20.76 -33.33
N LEU A 262 4.87 21.93 -33.91
CA LEU A 262 5.25 23.14 -33.18
C LEU A 262 4.12 23.60 -32.26
N TYR A 263 2.86 23.51 -32.70
CA TYR A 263 1.70 23.75 -31.86
C TYR A 263 1.71 22.83 -30.61
N PHE A 264 1.89 21.52 -30.78
CA PHE A 264 1.94 20.59 -29.65
C PHE A 264 3.12 20.87 -28.72
N LEU A 265 4.30 21.20 -29.27
CA LEU A 265 5.47 21.54 -28.46
C LEU A 265 5.20 22.77 -27.58
N VAL A 266 4.68 23.85 -28.15
CA VAL A 266 4.31 25.06 -27.40
C VAL A 266 3.22 24.75 -26.38
N PHE A 267 2.18 24.02 -26.77
CA PHE A 267 1.07 23.63 -25.90
C PHE A 267 1.54 22.83 -24.67
N TYR A 268 2.37 21.80 -24.85
CA TYR A 268 2.88 21.00 -23.74
C TYR A 268 3.88 21.78 -22.88
N THR A 269 4.64 22.71 -23.46
CA THR A 269 5.54 23.60 -22.71
C THR A 269 4.76 24.52 -21.78
N LEU A 270 3.74 25.21 -22.30
CA LEU A 270 2.84 26.04 -21.49
C LEU A 270 2.11 25.21 -20.43
N SER A 271 1.61 24.03 -20.80
CA SER A 271 0.93 23.12 -19.87
C SER A 271 1.85 22.63 -18.74
N SER A 272 3.12 22.36 -19.04
CA SER A 272 4.13 21.96 -18.06
C SER A 272 4.41 23.10 -17.06
N ILE A 273 4.59 24.32 -17.56
CA ILE A 273 4.80 25.52 -16.73
C ILE A 273 3.59 25.77 -15.83
N MET A 274 2.37 25.71 -16.38
CA MET A 274 1.12 25.84 -15.61
C MET A 274 0.99 24.76 -14.53
N ALA A 275 1.34 23.51 -14.84
CA ALA A 275 1.33 22.41 -13.87
C ALA A 275 2.34 22.65 -12.74
N PHE A 276 3.54 23.15 -13.06
CA PHE A 276 4.55 23.50 -12.07
C PHE A 276 4.09 24.66 -11.17
N LEU A 277 3.52 25.72 -11.74
CA LEU A 277 3.00 26.85 -10.96
C LEU A 277 1.81 26.46 -10.07
N GLY A 278 0.94 25.56 -10.55
CA GLY A 278 -0.22 25.08 -9.80
C GLY A 278 0.10 24.19 -8.60
N THR A 279 1.30 23.60 -8.54
CA THR A 279 1.75 22.76 -7.42
C THR A 279 2.42 23.55 -6.28
N ARG A 280 2.69 24.85 -6.49
CA ARG A 280 3.30 25.77 -5.50
C ARG A 280 2.29 26.67 -4.77
N LYS A 281 0.99 26.53 -5.04
CA LYS A 281 -0.09 27.16 -4.26
C LYS A 281 -0.71 26.14 -3.34
#